data_AF-A0A7Y2DJR2-F1
#
_entry.id   AF-A0A7Y2DJR2-F1
#
_cell.length_a   1.000
_cell.length_b   1.000
_cell.length_c   1.000
_cell.angle_alpha   90.00
_cell.angle_beta   90.00
_cell.angle_gamma   90.00
#
_symmetry.space_group_name_H-M   'P 1'
#
loop_
_entity.id
_entity.type
_entity.pdbx_description
1 polymer ?
#
loop_
_entity_poly.entity_id
_entity_poly.type
_entity_poly.pdbx_seq_one_letter_code
_entity_poly.pdbx_strand_id
1 'polypeptide(L)'
;HYPHYGNQGGNPSSIIREENWKLIHYWEDGSEELYNLGSDGGEQSNVLEKHPEIAKKLSKKLMDWLIEVGANMPTEDPEFDSKLAEKRHNSIVNEKWPALEAERMKFLSEDFKPNENWWGSKVTSD
;
A
#
# COMPACT_ATOMS: atom_id res chain seq x y z
N HIS A 1 2.30 11.02 5.26
CA HIS A 1 1.84 11.37 3.92
C HIS A 1 2.72 10.64 2.91
N TYR A 2 2.11 9.84 2.04
CA TYR A 2 2.80 8.98 1.10
C TYR A 2 2.11 9.11 -0.27
N PRO A 3 2.51 10.09 -1.11
CA PRO A 3 1.78 10.49 -2.31
C PRO A 3 2.11 9.65 -3.54
N HIS A 4 2.60 8.43 -3.37
CA HIS A 4 3.00 7.55 -4.46
C HIS A 4 2.75 6.09 -4.10
N TYR A 5 2.72 5.23 -5.13
CA TYR A 5 2.62 3.79 -4.95
C TYR A 5 3.91 3.23 -4.34
N GLY A 6 3.76 2.44 -3.28
CA GLY A 6 4.88 1.76 -2.63
C GLY A 6 5.42 0.62 -3.49
N ASN A 7 6.74 0.38 -3.44
CA ASN A 7 7.35 -0.77 -4.12
C ASN A 7 6.96 -2.14 -3.51
N GLN A 8 6.42 -2.15 -2.29
CA GLN A 8 5.82 -3.31 -1.62
C GLN A 8 4.30 -3.40 -1.83
N GLY A 9 3.74 -2.56 -2.71
CA GLY A 9 2.30 -2.32 -2.82
C GLY A 9 1.84 -1.17 -1.91
N GLY A 10 0.55 -0.85 -2.02
CA GLY A 10 -0.10 0.20 -1.24
C GLY A 10 -0.41 1.46 -2.06
N ASN A 11 -1.64 1.95 -1.88
CA ASN A 11 -2.16 3.11 -2.59
C ASN A 11 -1.60 4.41 -1.99
N PRO A 12 -1.46 5.47 -2.78
CA PRO A 12 -1.11 6.78 -2.26
C PRO A 12 -2.09 7.18 -1.16
N SER A 13 -1.57 7.57 0.01
CA SER A 13 -2.41 7.87 1.17
C SER A 13 -1.81 8.92 2.11
N SER A 14 -2.68 9.53 2.90
CA SER A 14 -2.31 10.45 3.97
C SER A 14 -2.93 10.00 5.28
N ILE A 15 -2.20 10.16 6.38
CA ILE A 15 -2.64 9.65 7.68
C ILE A 15 -2.46 10.76 8.70
N ILE A 16 -3.48 10.95 9.54
CA ILE A 16 -3.40 11.77 10.75
C ILE A 16 -3.76 10.92 11.96
N ARG A 17 -3.02 11.10 13.05
CA ARG A 17 -3.37 10.55 14.36
C ARG A 17 -3.49 11.68 15.36
N GLU A 18 -4.59 11.68 16.10
CA GLU A 18 -4.84 12.61 17.21
C GLU A 18 -5.42 11.81 18.37
N GLU A 19 -4.68 11.76 19.49
CA GLU A 19 -5.03 10.95 20.66
C GLU A 19 -5.25 9.47 20.29
N ASN A 20 -6.47 8.97 20.51
CA ASN A 20 -6.88 7.61 20.21
C ASN A 20 -7.37 7.44 18.77
N TRP A 21 -7.51 8.51 17.99
CA TRP A 21 -8.08 8.43 16.65
C TRP A 21 -7.00 8.44 15.59
N LYS A 22 -7.16 7.56 14.60
CA LYS A 22 -6.38 7.55 13.37
C LYS A 22 -7.35 7.68 12.21
N LEU A 23 -7.10 8.63 11.32
CA LEU A 23 -7.77 8.73 10.03
C LEU A 23 -6.77 8.49 8.90
N ILE A 24 -7.16 7.66 7.95
CA ILE A 24 -6.46 7.39 6.70
C ILE A 24 -7.30 7.97 5.57
N HIS A 25 -6.67 8.75 4.69
CA HIS A 25 -7.25 9.25 3.45
C HIS A 25 -6.54 8.60 2.27
N TYR A 26 -7.28 7.92 1.40
CA TYR A 26 -6.78 7.30 0.19
C TYR A 26 -6.98 8.23 -1.00
N TRP A 27 -5.91 8.51 -1.74
CA TRP A 27 -5.95 9.45 -2.86
C TRP A 27 -6.48 8.86 -4.16
N GLU A 28 -6.56 7.53 -4.26
CA GLU A 28 -7.00 6.85 -5.48
C GLU A 28 -8.50 7.04 -5.74
N ASP A 29 -9.31 7.01 -4.69
CA ASP A 29 -10.77 7.16 -4.76
C ASP A 29 -11.34 8.22 -3.80
N GLY A 30 -10.48 8.86 -3.01
CA GLY A 30 -10.88 9.83 -1.98
C GLY A 30 -11.53 9.20 -0.74
N SER A 31 -11.53 7.86 -0.63
CA SER A 31 -12.12 7.17 0.52
C SER A 31 -11.33 7.45 1.80
N GLU A 32 -12.02 7.34 2.93
CA GLU A 32 -11.44 7.53 4.25
C GLU A 32 -11.78 6.35 5.16
N GLU A 33 -10.85 6.06 6.07
CA GLU A 33 -11.05 5.09 7.14
C GLU A 33 -10.72 5.76 8.48
N LEU A 34 -11.53 5.48 9.50
CA LEU A 34 -11.34 6.00 10.85
C LEU A 34 -11.25 4.85 11.84
N TYR A 35 -10.22 4.87 12.69
CA TYR A 35 -9.99 3.86 13.72
C TYR A 35 -9.83 4.50 15.10
N ASN A 36 -10.36 3.81 16.12
CA ASN A 36 -10.10 4.13 17.51
C ASN A 36 -9.01 3.18 18.05
N LEU A 37 -7.77 3.64 18.04
CA LEU A 37 -6.59 2.89 18.50
C LEU A 37 -6.58 2.61 20.01
N GLY A 38 -7.39 3.32 20.80
CA GLY A 38 -7.54 3.07 22.23
C GLY A 38 -8.31 1.79 22.51
N SER A 39 -9.33 1.49 21.69
CA SER A 39 -10.13 0.26 21.77
C SER A 39 -9.73 -0.82 20.77
N ASP A 40 -9.10 -0.43 19.66
CA ASP A 40 -8.74 -1.29 18.52
C ASP A 40 -7.36 -0.90 17.98
N GLY A 41 -6.31 -1.27 18.72
CA GLY A 41 -4.92 -1.02 18.31
C GLY A 41 -4.47 -1.79 17.07
N GLY A 42 -5.27 -2.77 16.61
CA GLY A 42 -5.00 -3.55 15.41
C GLY A 42 -5.65 -3.00 14.14
N GLU A 43 -6.40 -1.90 14.23
CA GLU A 43 -7.05 -1.25 13.08
C GLU A 43 -8.00 -2.20 12.33
N GLN A 44 -8.71 -3.05 13.05
CA GLN A 44 -9.56 -4.10 12.50
C GLN A 44 -10.96 -3.61 12.15
N SER A 45 -11.43 -2.53 12.79
CA SER A 45 -12.78 -2.00 12.57
C SER A 45 -12.75 -0.53 12.17
N ASN A 46 -13.08 -0.28 10.90
CA ASN A 46 -13.40 1.06 10.44
C ASN A 46 -14.70 1.53 11.11
N VAL A 47 -14.63 2.62 11.87
CA VAL A 47 -15.74 3.22 12.62
C VAL A 47 -16.16 4.59 12.10
N LEU A 48 -15.77 4.95 10.88
CA LEU A 48 -16.07 6.23 10.24
C LEU A 48 -17.56 6.55 10.27
N GLU A 49 -18.41 5.63 9.82
CA GLU A 49 -19.87 5.84 9.76
C GLU A 49 -20.50 6.07 11.14
N LYS A 50 -19.87 5.53 12.20
CA LYS A 50 -20.34 5.70 13.58
C LYS A 50 -19.88 7.03 14.19
N HIS A 51 -18.81 7.62 13.67
CA HIS A 51 -18.19 8.85 14.19
C HIS A 51 -17.85 9.86 13.08
N PRO A 52 -18.83 10.26 12.23
CA PRO A 52 -18.56 11.11 11.06
C PRO A 52 -18.02 12.50 11.43
N GLU A 53 -18.42 13.02 12.59
CA GLU A 53 -17.95 14.32 13.07
C GLU A 53 -16.44 14.31 13.39
N ILE A 54 -15.94 13.18 13.92
CA ILE A 54 -14.52 13.00 14.23
C ILE A 54 -13.73 12.86 12.93
N ALA A 55 -14.23 12.05 11.98
CA ALA A 55 -13.63 11.91 10.67
C ALA A 55 -13.51 13.27 9.96
N LYS A 56 -14.59 14.04 9.90
CA LYS A 56 -14.61 15.37 9.27
C LYS A 56 -13.61 16.33 9.91
N LYS A 57 -13.50 16.34 11.25
CA LYS A 57 -12.54 17.18 11.98
C LYS A 57 -11.09 16.80 11.60
N LEU A 58 -10.78 15.51 11.62
CA LEU A 58 -9.42 15.01 11.34
C LEU A 58 -9.06 15.16 9.86
N SER A 59 -9.99 14.88 8.95
CA SER A 59 -9.83 15.08 7.51
C SER A 59 -9.52 16.55 7.21
N LYS A 60 -10.30 17.49 7.75
CA LYS A 60 -10.00 18.93 7.60
C LYS A 60 -8.61 19.28 8.12
N LYS A 61 -8.26 18.83 9.33
CA LYS A 61 -6.96 19.12 9.94
C LYS A 61 -5.80 18.55 9.10
N LEU A 62 -5.98 17.35 8.54
CA LEU A 62 -5.01 16.71 7.66
C LEU A 62 -4.81 17.53 6.38
N MET A 63 -5.90 17.92 5.71
CA MET A 63 -5.83 18.70 4.47
C MET A 63 -5.21 20.07 4.69
N ASP A 64 -5.63 20.79 5.74
CA ASP A 64 -5.08 22.09 6.09
C ASP A 64 -3.56 21.99 6.34
N TRP A 65 -3.11 20.96 7.07
CA TRP A 65 -1.69 20.74 7.35
C TRP A 65 -0.89 20.42 6.09
N LEU A 66 -1.41 19.58 5.19
CA LEU A 66 -0.74 19.26 3.93
C LEU A 66 -0.53 20.51 3.06
N ILE A 67 -1.52 21.41 3.02
CA ILE A 67 -1.41 22.69 2.32
C ILE A 67 -0.38 23.60 3.00
N GLU A 68 -0.43 23.71 4.33
CA GLU A 68 0.48 24.56 5.12
C GLU A 68 1.95 24.23 4.88
N VAL A 69 2.29 22.94 4.83
CA VAL A 69 3.67 22.49 4.64
C VAL A 69 4.09 22.39 3.16
N GLY A 70 3.18 22.69 2.23
CA GLY A 70 3.42 22.54 0.79
C GLY A 70 3.72 21.10 0.40
N ALA A 71 2.97 20.13 0.94
CA ALA A 71 3.17 18.72 0.65
C ALA A 71 2.93 18.41 -0.84
N ASN A 72 3.72 17.48 -1.39
CA ASN A 72 3.52 17.00 -2.75
C ASN A 72 2.25 16.17 -2.85
N MET A 73 1.28 16.60 -3.64
CA MET A 73 0.03 15.88 -3.83
C MET A 73 0.14 14.88 -4.98
N PRO A 74 -0.48 13.69 -4.88
CA PRO A 74 -0.57 12.79 -6.01
C PRO A 74 -1.41 13.41 -7.13
N THR A 75 -1.10 13.02 -8.36
CA THR A 75 -1.83 13.39 -9.58
C THR A 75 -2.24 12.14 -10.33
N GLU A 76 -3.36 12.21 -11.05
CA GLU A 76 -3.77 11.13 -11.93
C GLU A 76 -2.71 10.83 -13.00
N ASP A 77 -2.53 9.55 -13.30
CA ASP A 77 -1.68 9.09 -14.39
C ASP A 77 -2.51 9.08 -15.70
N PRO A 78 -2.21 9.97 -16.66
CA PRO A 78 -2.96 10.03 -17.91
C PRO A 78 -2.73 8.82 -18.83
N GLU A 79 -1.68 8.03 -18.59
CA GLU A 79 -1.36 6.83 -19.38
C GLU A 79 -1.96 5.56 -18.80
N PHE A 80 -2.68 5.65 -17.67
CA PHE A 80 -3.27 4.50 -17.02
C PHE A 80 -4.35 3.83 -17.89
N ASP A 81 -4.19 2.52 -18.11
CA ASP A 81 -5.18 1.67 -18.79
C ASP A 81 -5.57 0.50 -17.87
N SER A 82 -6.84 0.49 -17.45
CA SER A 82 -7.38 -0.53 -16.54
C SER A 82 -7.33 -1.94 -17.13
N LYS A 83 -7.45 -2.10 -18.45
CA LYS A 83 -7.36 -3.41 -19.11
C LYS A 83 -5.93 -3.93 -19.13
N LEU A 84 -4.95 -3.04 -19.33
CA LEU A 84 -3.53 -3.42 -19.22
C LEU A 84 -3.17 -3.79 -17.78
N ALA A 85 -3.68 -3.05 -16.80
CA ALA A 85 -3.51 -3.36 -15.38
C ALA A 85 -4.11 -4.73 -15.03
N GLU A 86 -5.33 -5.03 -15.46
CA GLU A 86 -5.99 -6.32 -15.26
C GLU A 86 -5.22 -7.46 -15.95
N LYS A 87 -4.78 -7.26 -17.20
CA LYS A 87 -3.96 -8.25 -17.92
C LYS A 87 -2.66 -8.55 -17.17
N ARG A 88 -1.99 -7.52 -16.66
CA ARG A 88 -0.76 -7.67 -15.85
C ARG A 88 -1.06 -8.43 -14.56
N HIS A 89 -2.14 -8.10 -13.87
CA HIS A 89 -2.57 -8.81 -12.66
C HIS A 89 -2.80 -10.30 -12.94
N ASN A 90 -3.51 -10.62 -14.02
CA ASN A 90 -3.78 -12.00 -14.42
C ASN A 90 -2.50 -12.78 -14.75
N SER A 91 -1.52 -12.18 -15.42
CA SER A 91 -0.21 -12.84 -15.66
C SER A 91 0.56 -13.05 -14.34
N ILE A 92 0.53 -12.08 -13.42
CA ILE A 92 1.16 -12.23 -12.10
C ILE A 92 0.55 -13.41 -11.34
N VAL A 93 -0.78 -13.48 -11.25
CA VAL A 93 -1.48 -14.51 -10.48
C VAL A 93 -1.36 -15.89 -11.11
N ASN A 94 -1.55 -16.00 -12.42
CA ASN A 94 -1.68 -17.30 -13.09
C ASN A 94 -0.35 -17.87 -13.61
N GLU A 95 0.67 -17.03 -13.81
CA GLU A 95 1.94 -17.45 -14.41
C GLU A 95 3.10 -17.22 -13.43
N LYS A 96 3.31 -15.96 -13.01
CA LYS A 96 4.49 -15.59 -12.23
C LYS A 96 4.47 -16.17 -10.82
N TRP A 97 3.34 -16.11 -10.12
CA TRP A 97 3.23 -16.61 -8.75
C TRP A 97 3.44 -18.14 -8.68
N PRO A 98 2.78 -18.99 -9.49
CA PRO A 98 3.07 -20.42 -9.50
C PRO A 98 4.54 -20.73 -9.82
N ALA A 99 5.15 -20.00 -10.77
CA ALA A 99 6.55 -20.18 -11.11
C ALA A 99 7.48 -19.83 -9.94
N LEU A 100 7.21 -18.72 -9.24
CA LEU A 100 7.97 -18.30 -8.06
C LEU A 100 7.79 -19.28 -6.89
N GLU A 101 6.60 -19.85 -6.69
CA GLU A 101 6.39 -20.86 -5.65
C GLU A 101 7.14 -22.16 -5.99
N ALA A 102 7.13 -22.59 -7.25
CA ALA A 102 7.92 -23.74 -7.69
C ALA A 102 9.43 -23.49 -7.53
N GLU A 103 9.90 -22.27 -7.77
CA GLU A 103 11.29 -21.87 -7.51
C GLU A 103 11.60 -21.85 -6.00
N ARG A 104 10.70 -21.31 -5.18
CA ARG A 104 10.82 -21.32 -3.72
C ARG A 104 11.01 -22.73 -3.17
N MET A 105 10.23 -23.70 -3.66
CA MET A 105 10.36 -25.10 -3.25
C MET A 105 11.73 -25.69 -3.60
N LYS A 106 12.39 -25.25 -4.68
CA LYS A 106 13.76 -25.67 -5.02
C LYS A 106 14.77 -25.08 -4.04
N PHE A 107 14.62 -23.81 -3.66
CA PHE A 107 15.47 -23.16 -2.67
C PHE A 107 15.36 -23.78 -1.27
N LEU A 108 14.19 -24.35 -0.95
CA LEU A 108 13.96 -25.04 0.31
C LEU A 108 14.33 -26.54 0.28
N SER A 109 14.84 -27.05 -0.84
CA SER A 109 15.24 -28.45 -0.96
C SER A 109 16.55 -28.71 -0.21
N GLU A 110 16.71 -29.93 0.33
CA GLU A 110 17.92 -30.31 1.08
C GLU A 110 19.20 -30.23 0.23
N ASP A 111 19.06 -30.37 -1.09
CA ASP A 111 20.15 -30.31 -2.06
C ASP A 111 20.46 -28.89 -2.57
N PHE A 112 19.73 -27.87 -2.10
CA PHE A 112 19.95 -26.50 -2.55
C PHE A 112 21.32 -25.99 -2.12
N LYS A 113 22.08 -25.46 -3.09
CA LYS A 113 23.34 -24.76 -2.85
C LYS A 113 23.26 -23.34 -3.41
N PRO A 114 23.54 -22.31 -2.59
CA PRO A 114 23.64 -20.93 -3.05
C PRO A 114 24.82 -20.76 -4.01
N ASN A 115 24.95 -19.58 -4.62
CA ASN A 115 26.17 -19.22 -5.34
C ASN A 115 27.40 -19.21 -4.39
N GLU A 116 28.59 -19.49 -4.94
CA GLU A 116 29.81 -19.73 -4.14
C GLU A 116 30.18 -18.59 -3.20
N ASN A 117 29.87 -17.35 -3.58
CA ASN A 117 30.23 -16.15 -2.82
C ASN A 117 29.10 -15.67 -1.90
N TRP A 118 27.90 -16.25 -1.91
CA TRP A 118 26.73 -15.77 -1.17
C TRP A 118 26.33 -14.30 -1.48
N TRP A 119 26.96 -13.66 -2.47
CA TRP A 119 26.83 -12.25 -2.80
C TRP A 119 26.52 -12.08 -4.29
N GLY A 120 25.68 -11.10 -4.61
CA GLY A 120 25.23 -10.82 -5.98
C GLY A 120 23.86 -11.42 -6.26
N SER A 121 22.96 -10.58 -6.77
CA SER A 121 21.63 -11.00 -7.18
C SER A 121 21.70 -11.96 -8.36
N LYS A 122 20.73 -12.87 -8.45
CA LYS A 122 20.51 -13.68 -9.66
C LYS A 122 20.32 -12.73 -10.84
N VAL A 123 21.17 -12.85 -11.86
CA VAL A 123 21.06 -12.05 -13.08
C VAL A 123 19.85 -12.56 -13.86
N THR A 124 18.89 -11.67 -14.13
CA THR A 124 17.78 -11.93 -15.04
C THR A 124 18.13 -11.40 -16.42
N SER A 125 17.86 -12.18 -17.47
CA SER A 125 17.78 -11.64 -18.83
C SER A 125 16.38 -11.09 -19.02
N ASP A 126 16.29 -9.79 -19.29
CA ASP A 126 15.07 -9.14 -19.76
C ASP A 126 14.74 -9.51 -21.22
#